data_AF-A0A4V3LWN2-F1
#
_entry.id   AF-A0A4V3LWN2-F1
#
_cell.length_a   1.000
_cell.length_b   1.000
_cell.length_c   1.000
_cell.angle_alpha   90.00
_cell.angle_beta   90.00
_cell.angle_gamma   90.00
#
_symmetry.space_group_name_H-M   'P 1'
#
loop_
_entity.id
_entity.type
_entity.pdbx_description
1 polymer ?
#
loop_
_entity_poly.entity_id
_entity_poly.type
_entity_poly.pdbx_seq_one_letter_code
_entity_poly.pdbx_strand_id
1 'polypeptide(L)'
;MKYLVNWNERPQGSAIEYENVQKRILKIFQHWEIPSDVKVHAFVARVGEWGGSMLLEADDPLVVHKMCSTFPAFQFDVHQVIDVPDAVRVEIEAIKWRDELPS
;
A
#
# COMPACT_ATOMS: atom_id res chain seq x y z
N MET A 1 1.68 -4.78 12.04
CA MET A 1 1.75 -3.34 11.65
C MET A 1 0.75 -3.05 10.54
N LYS A 2 0.17 -1.83 10.46
CA LYS A 2 -0.81 -1.45 9.42
C LYS A 2 -0.14 -0.70 8.28
N TYR A 3 -0.54 -0.98 7.04
CA TYR A 3 0.01 -0.40 5.83
C TYR A 3 -1.10 0.06 4.89
N LEU A 4 -0.97 1.29 4.38
CA LEU A 4 -1.70 1.77 3.22
C LEU A 4 -0.80 1.62 1.99
N VAL A 5 -1.23 0.79 1.05
CA VAL A 5 -0.52 0.52 -0.21
C VAL A 5 -1.32 1.13 -1.35
N ASN A 6 -0.73 2.08 -2.05
CA ASN A 6 -1.27 2.63 -3.29
C ASN A 6 -0.44 2.13 -4.46
N TRP A 7 -1.07 1.85 -5.60
CA TRP A 7 -0.32 1.49 -6.81
C TRP A 7 -0.94 2.05 -8.07
N ASN A 8 -0.10 2.33 -9.07
CA ASN A 8 -0.49 2.68 -10.42
C ASN A 8 0.38 1.91 -11.43
N GLU A 9 -0.13 1.63 -12.62
CA GLU A 9 0.69 1.10 -13.72
C GLU A 9 1.82 2.09 -14.06
N ARG A 10 3.03 1.57 -14.25
CA ARG A 10 4.16 2.40 -14.66
C ARG A 10 3.91 2.91 -16.09
N PRO A 11 4.13 4.21 -16.35
CA PRO A 11 3.94 4.74 -17.69
C PRO A 11 5.10 4.32 -18.59
N GLN A 12 4.94 3.27 -19.41
CA GLN A 12 5.98 2.76 -20.30
C GLN A 12 5.40 2.16 -21.58
N GLY A 13 6.04 2.46 -22.72
CA GLY A 13 5.77 1.80 -23.99
C GLY A 13 4.59 2.35 -24.81
N SER A 14 4.27 1.62 -25.87
CA SER A 14 3.18 1.80 -26.81
C SER A 14 1.87 1.21 -26.29
N ALA A 15 0.73 1.58 -26.88
CA ALA A 15 -0.59 1.06 -26.50
C ALA A 15 -0.67 -0.48 -26.52
N ILE A 16 -0.04 -1.13 -27.51
CA ILE A 16 0.01 -2.60 -27.60
C ILE A 16 0.81 -3.19 -26.43
N GLU A 17 1.91 -2.53 -26.02
CA GLU A 17 2.71 -2.97 -24.88
C GLU A 17 1.91 -2.86 -23.57
N TYR A 18 1.14 -1.79 -23.38
CA TYR A 18 0.23 -1.66 -22.23
C TYR A 18 -0.79 -2.80 -22.17
N GLU A 19 -1.51 -3.07 -23.26
CA GLU A 19 -2.50 -4.15 -23.29
C GLU A 19 -1.86 -5.52 -22.98
N ASN A 20 -0.62 -5.75 -23.43
CA ASN A 20 0.11 -6.99 -23.14
C ASN A 20 0.56 -7.06 -21.67
N VAL A 21 1.00 -5.94 -21.09
CA VAL A 21 1.33 -5.85 -19.66
C VAL A 21 0.09 -6.10 -18.81
N GLN A 22 -1.06 -5.51 -19.16
CA GLN A 22 -2.33 -5.75 -18.46
C GLN A 22 -2.71 -7.24 -18.49
N LYS A 23 -2.64 -7.89 -19.67
CA LYS A 23 -2.89 -9.34 -19.78
C LYS A 23 -1.98 -10.16 -18.87
N ARG A 24 -0.69 -9.78 -18.76
CA ARG A 24 0.26 -10.44 -17.86
C ARG A 24 -0.07 -10.22 -16.39
N ILE A 25 -0.43 -9.00 -15.99
CA ILE A 25 -0.86 -8.67 -14.63
C ILE A 25 -2.06 -9.54 -14.24
N LEU A 26 -3.10 -9.59 -15.09
CA LEU A 26 -4.29 -10.39 -14.83
C LEU A 26 -3.98 -11.89 -14.72
N LYS A 27 -3.06 -12.41 -15.55
CA LYS A 27 -2.60 -13.79 -15.46
C LYS A 27 -1.90 -14.09 -14.13
N ILE A 28 -1.04 -13.17 -13.65
CA ILE A 28 -0.41 -13.30 -12.33
C ILE A 28 -1.49 -13.27 -11.24
N PHE A 29 -2.39 -12.30 -11.30
CA PHE A 29 -3.45 -12.10 -10.31
C PHE A 29 -4.37 -13.31 -10.16
N GLN A 30 -4.71 -14.01 -11.25
CA GLN A 30 -5.52 -15.22 -11.22
C GLN A 30 -4.90 -16.38 -10.41
N HIS A 31 -3.58 -16.42 -10.28
CA HIS A 31 -2.85 -17.48 -9.58
C HIS A 31 -2.27 -17.02 -8.25
N TRP A 32 -2.23 -15.71 -8.02
CA TRP A 32 -1.63 -15.14 -6.84
C TRP A 32 -2.66 -15.07 -5.72
N GLU A 33 -2.28 -15.62 -4.57
CA GLU A 33 -3.07 -15.57 -3.35
C GLU A 33 -2.47 -14.55 -2.39
N ILE A 34 -3.33 -13.88 -1.63
CA ILE A 34 -2.89 -13.02 -0.55
C ILE A 34 -2.19 -13.91 0.50
N PRO A 35 -0.97 -13.57 0.94
CA PRO A 35 -0.26 -14.34 1.96
C PRO A 35 -1.11 -14.51 3.24
N SER A 36 -1.06 -15.70 3.84
CA SER A 36 -1.89 -16.05 5.00
C SER A 36 -1.56 -15.25 6.27
N ASP A 37 -0.38 -14.67 6.33
CA ASP A 37 0.13 -13.79 7.39
C ASP A 37 -0.23 -12.31 7.16
N VAL A 38 -1.02 -12.01 6.12
CA VAL A 38 -1.54 -10.67 5.83
C VAL A 38 -3.04 -10.63 6.09
N LYS A 39 -3.47 -9.68 6.91
CA LYS A 39 -4.89 -9.37 7.10
C LYS A 39 -5.28 -8.18 6.24
N VAL A 40 -6.26 -8.36 5.37
CA VAL A 40 -6.73 -7.30 4.46
C VAL A 40 -8.00 -6.66 5.02
N HIS A 41 -7.98 -5.33 5.14
CA HIS A 41 -9.14 -4.54 5.56
C HIS A 41 -9.91 -3.96 4.38
N ALA A 42 -9.19 -3.53 3.35
CA ALA A 42 -9.76 -3.05 2.10
C ALA A 42 -8.81 -3.36 0.96
N PHE A 43 -9.37 -3.75 -0.19
CA PHE A 43 -8.62 -3.95 -1.43
C PHE A 43 -9.49 -3.51 -2.60
N VAL A 44 -9.17 -2.34 -3.17
CA VAL A 44 -10.05 -1.63 -4.09
C VAL A 44 -9.29 -1.12 -5.31
N ALA A 45 -9.94 -1.18 -6.48
CA ALA A 45 -9.47 -0.51 -7.69
C ALA A 45 -10.04 0.93 -7.75
N ARG A 46 -9.24 1.88 -8.27
CA ARG A 46 -9.73 3.23 -8.53
C ARG A 46 -10.43 3.27 -9.89
N VAL A 47 -11.66 3.78 -9.92
CA VAL A 47 -12.50 3.79 -11.13
C VAL A 47 -11.93 4.76 -12.17
N GLY A 48 -11.75 4.28 -13.41
CA GLY A 48 -11.21 5.09 -14.51
C GLY A 48 -9.69 5.24 -14.50
N GLU A 49 -9.01 4.58 -13.55
CA GLU A 49 -7.57 4.62 -13.40
C GLU A 49 -6.98 3.20 -13.44
N TRP A 50 -5.69 3.12 -13.76
CA TRP A 50 -4.95 1.87 -13.85
C TRP A 50 -4.19 1.63 -12.55
N GLY A 51 -4.95 1.44 -11.47
CA GLY A 51 -4.40 1.40 -10.12
C GLY A 51 -5.44 1.17 -9.04
N GLY A 52 -4.97 1.16 -7.79
CA GLY A 52 -5.83 0.94 -6.64
C GLY A 52 -5.15 1.22 -5.31
N SER A 53 -5.86 0.87 -4.26
CA SER A 53 -5.44 1.03 -2.88
C SER A 53 -5.77 -0.21 -2.05
N MET A 54 -4.92 -0.53 -1.10
CA MET A 54 -5.07 -1.66 -0.19
C MET A 54 -4.69 -1.21 1.22
N LEU A 55 -5.57 -1.47 2.18
CA LEU A 55 -5.29 -1.32 3.60
C LEU A 55 -5.11 -2.72 4.19
N LEU A 56 -3.94 -2.99 4.74
CA LEU A 56 -3.60 -4.31 5.26
C LEU A 56 -2.83 -4.24 6.58
N GLU A 57 -2.80 -5.34 7.31
CA GLU A 57 -1.92 -5.60 8.44
C GLU A 57 -0.96 -6.75 8.11
N ALA A 58 0.31 -6.57 8.46
CA ALA A 58 1.35 -7.59 8.39
C ALA A 58 2.34 -7.37 9.54
N ASP A 59 2.88 -8.45 10.10
CA ASP A 59 3.88 -8.36 11.18
C ASP A 59 5.30 -8.20 10.65
N ASP A 60 5.57 -8.66 9.43
CA ASP A 60 6.85 -8.52 8.75
C ASP A 60 6.72 -7.64 7.49
N PRO A 61 7.41 -6.48 7.41
CA PRO A 61 7.38 -5.62 6.23
C PRO A 61 7.91 -6.31 4.96
N LEU A 62 8.71 -7.37 5.08
CA LEU A 62 9.21 -8.13 3.94
C LEU A 62 8.08 -8.81 3.16
N VAL A 63 6.99 -9.18 3.84
CA VAL A 63 5.81 -9.75 3.18
C VAL A 63 5.16 -8.71 2.28
N VAL A 64 4.97 -7.48 2.77
CA VAL A 64 4.43 -6.36 1.98
C VAL A 64 5.34 -6.03 0.80
N HIS A 65 6.66 -6.02 1.00
CA HIS A 65 7.61 -5.79 -0.09
C HIS A 65 7.55 -6.91 -1.15
N LYS A 66 7.43 -8.18 -0.73
CA LYS A 66 7.27 -9.32 -1.64
C LYS A 66 5.98 -9.22 -2.47
N MET A 67 4.87 -8.77 -1.86
CA MET A 67 3.62 -8.52 -2.59
C MET A 67 3.84 -7.49 -3.72
N CYS A 68 4.47 -6.36 -3.40
CA CYS A 68 4.77 -5.31 -4.38
C CYS A 68 5.68 -5.83 -5.51
N SER A 69 6.75 -6.55 -5.14
CA SER A 69 7.71 -7.11 -6.10
C SER A 69 7.14 -8.21 -6.99
N THR A 70 6.02 -8.85 -6.59
CA THR A 70 5.31 -9.83 -7.42
C THR A 70 4.65 -9.17 -8.64
N PHE A 71 4.30 -7.88 -8.53
CA PHE A 71 3.67 -7.11 -9.61
C PHE A 71 4.56 -5.93 -10.06
N PRO A 72 5.73 -6.20 -10.67
CA PRO A 72 6.73 -5.17 -10.97
C PRO A 72 6.28 -4.14 -12.01
N ALA A 73 5.21 -4.44 -12.76
CA ALA A 73 4.60 -3.52 -13.71
C ALA A 73 3.94 -2.31 -13.04
N PHE A 74 3.62 -2.40 -11.75
CA PHE A 74 3.12 -1.27 -10.98
C PHE A 74 4.26 -0.49 -10.31
N GLN A 75 4.01 0.80 -10.11
CA GLN A 75 4.69 1.63 -9.14
C GLN A 75 3.86 1.61 -7.85
N PHE A 76 4.49 1.22 -6.76
CA PHE A 76 3.87 1.17 -5.44
C PHE A 76 4.35 2.33 -4.59
N ASP A 77 3.43 2.85 -3.80
CA ASP A 77 3.64 3.78 -2.71
C ASP A 77 3.10 3.11 -1.43
N VAL A 78 3.99 2.85 -0.48
CA VAL A 78 3.69 2.06 0.71
C VAL A 78 3.98 2.90 1.95
N HIS A 79 2.92 3.19 2.70
CA HIS A 79 3.01 3.91 3.96
C HIS A 79 2.64 2.99 5.11
N GLN A 80 3.55 2.82 6.06
CA GLN A 80 3.17 2.34 7.38
C GLN A 80 2.31 3.40 8.05
N VAL A 81 1.15 2.99 8.56
CA VAL A 81 0.16 3.89 9.17
C VAL A 81 -0.22 3.40 10.56
N ILE A 82 -0.73 4.31 11.37
CA ILE A 82 -1.36 4.04 12.66
C ILE A 82 -2.79 4.58 12.66
N ASP A 83 -3.62 4.10 13.58
CA ASP A 83 -4.97 4.62 13.71
C ASP A 83 -4.96 6.04 14.29
N VAL A 84 -5.88 6.88 13.79
CA VAL A 84 -5.96 8.29 14.19
C VAL A 84 -6.06 8.47 15.72
N PRO A 85 -6.86 7.68 16.47
CA PRO A 85 -6.89 7.79 17.93
C PRO A 85 -5.53 7.55 18.60
N ASP A 86 -4.70 6.64 18.08
CA ASP A 86 -3.36 6.38 18.59
C ASP A 86 -2.42 7.55 18.29
N ALA A 87 -2.51 8.12 17.07
CA ALA A 87 -1.76 9.30 16.69
C ALA A 87 -2.07 10.48 17.61
N VAL A 88 -3.36 10.79 17.78
CA VAL A 88 -3.84 11.91 18.63
C VAL A 88 -3.37 11.76 20.07
N ARG A 89 -3.40 10.54 20.63
CA ARG A 89 -2.91 10.28 21.99
C ARG A 89 -1.44 10.70 22.14
N VAL A 90 -0.58 10.26 21.23
CA VAL A 90 0.86 10.57 21.26
C VAL A 90 1.12 12.06 20.96
N GLU A 91 0.34 12.67 20.08
CA GLU A 91 0.44 14.10 19.77
C GLU A 91 0.14 14.98 20.99
N ILE A 92 -0.87 14.63 21.80
CA ILE A 92 -1.20 15.33 23.04
C ILE A 92 -0.06 15.22 24.06
N GLU A 93 0.56 14.05 24.20
CA GLU A 93 1.74 13.85 25.06
C GLU A 93 2.89 14.76 24.60
N ALA A 94 3.14 14.84 23.29
CA ALA A 94 4.18 15.71 22.73
C ALA A 94 3.86 17.21 22.88
N ILE A 95 2.59 17.61 22.81
CA ILE A 95 2.16 18.99 23.08
C ILE A 95 2.48 19.36 24.52
N LYS A 96 2.05 18.54 25.50
CA LYS A 96 2.30 18.79 26.93
C LYS A 96 3.78 19.02 27.21
N TRP A 97 4.65 18.21 26.61
CA TRP A 97 6.08 18.39 26.75
C TRP A 97 6.59 19.72 26.18
N ARG A 98 6.09 20.16 25.01
CA ARG A 98 6.49 21.46 24.44
C ARG A 98 6.04 22.63 25.28
N ASP A 99 4.89 22.52 25.93
CA ASP A 99 4.35 23.56 26.82
C ASP A 99 5.19 23.71 28.11
N GLU A 100 6.04 22.73 28.45
CA GLU A 100 6.98 22.80 29.58
C GLU A 100 8.31 23.51 29.24
N LEU A 101 8.54 23.89 27.97
CA LEU A 101 9.78 24.53 27.56
C LEU A 101 9.92 25.94 28.17
N PRO A 102 11.13 26.35 28.64
CA PRO A 102 11.37 27.71 29.10
C PRO A 102 11.17 28.73 27.98
N SER A 103 10.67 29.92 28.35
CA SER A 103 10.55 31.09 27.45
C SER A 103 11.90 31.67 27.05
#